data_AF-A0A0F8Y0Q0-F1
#
_entry.id   AF-A0A0F8Y0Q0-F1
#
_cell.length_a   1.000
_cell.length_b   1.000
_cell.length_c   1.000
_cell.angle_alpha   90.00
_cell.angle_beta   90.00
_cell.angle_gamma   90.00
#
_symmetry.space_group_name_H-M   'P 1'
#
loop_
_entity.id
_entity.type
_entity.pdbx_description
1 polymer ?
#
loop_
_entity_poly.entity_id
_entity_poly.type
_entity_poly.pdbx_seq_one_letter_code
_entity_poly.pdbx_strand_id
1 'polypeptide(L)'
;MLNVHQDEIKRTVATHRVEFENRFGIGPCGAVAVVLRERGLGHVVYAEASGDPTNAAGWFGHYLIRSFGKLVALTNPFNRPLVYRDVQRLDSDELPELMTAGCDEVNFWRERLS
;
A
#
# COMPACT_ATOMS: atom_id res chain seq x y z
N MET A 1 -12.86 -9.17 -14.65
CA MET A 1 -11.41 -9.40 -14.70
C MET A 1 -10.64 -8.60 -13.64
N LEU A 2 -10.99 -7.33 -13.35
CA LEU A 2 -10.30 -6.55 -12.30
C LEU A 2 -10.28 -7.21 -10.90
N ASN A 3 -11.37 -7.86 -10.47
CA ASN A 3 -11.44 -8.45 -9.12
C ASN A 3 -10.45 -9.61 -8.91
N VAL A 4 -10.26 -10.46 -9.92
CA VAL A 4 -9.31 -11.60 -9.84
C VAL A 4 -7.89 -11.10 -9.64
N HIS A 5 -7.52 -10.03 -10.35
CA HIS A 5 -6.19 -9.42 -10.24
C HIS A 5 -5.96 -8.74 -8.88
N GLN A 6 -7.00 -8.17 -8.27
CA GLN A 6 -6.91 -7.55 -6.94
C GLN A 6 -6.68 -8.57 -5.83
N ASP A 7 -7.35 -9.73 -5.89
CA ASP A 7 -7.18 -10.80 -4.91
C ASP A 7 -5.78 -11.44 -4.99
N GLU A 8 -5.24 -11.57 -6.21
CA GLU A 8 -3.86 -12.03 -6.43
C GLU A 8 -2.84 -11.05 -5.85
N ILE A 9 -2.97 -9.75 -6.15
CA ILE A 9 -2.09 -8.71 -5.57
C ILE A 9 -2.14 -8.77 -4.04
N LYS A 10 -3.33 -8.81 -3.46
CA LYS A 10 -3.52 -8.86 -2.01
C LYS A 10 -2.84 -10.10 -1.40
N ARG A 11 -2.98 -11.25 -2.05
CA ARG A 11 -2.34 -12.50 -1.62
C ARG A 11 -0.81 -12.40 -1.69
N THR A 12 -0.26 -11.90 -2.79
CA THR A 12 1.19 -11.71 -2.96
C THR A 12 1.74 -10.77 -1.89
N VAL A 13 1.08 -9.65 -1.62
CA VAL A 13 1.48 -8.71 -0.56
C VAL A 13 1.47 -9.42 0.80
N ALA A 14 0.41 -10.15 1.14
CA ALA A 14 0.33 -10.89 2.39
C ALA A 14 1.42 -11.97 2.53
N THR A 15 1.72 -12.70 1.45
CA THR A 15 2.76 -13.75 1.42
C THR A 15 4.15 -13.19 1.66
N HIS A 16 4.50 -12.05 1.04
CA HIS A 16 5.86 -11.50 1.09
C HIS A 16 6.06 -10.39 2.13
N ARG A 17 5.03 -10.01 2.88
CA ARG A 17 5.13 -8.92 3.87
C ARG A 17 6.24 -9.13 4.90
N VAL A 18 6.40 -10.36 5.40
CA VAL A 18 7.36 -10.66 6.48
C VAL A 18 8.79 -10.61 5.94
N GLU A 19 9.01 -11.12 4.73
CA GLU A 19 10.29 -11.00 4.03
C GLU A 19 10.66 -9.52 3.82
N PHE A 20 9.70 -8.71 3.38
CA PHE A 20 9.88 -7.28 3.18
C PHE A 20 10.19 -6.53 4.49
N GLU A 21 9.36 -6.73 5.52
CA GLU A 21 9.53 -6.13 6.84
C GLU A 21 10.89 -6.49 7.46
N ASN A 22 11.33 -7.75 7.34
CA ASN A 22 12.64 -8.19 7.83
C ASN A 22 13.81 -7.53 7.07
N ARG A 23 13.64 -7.26 5.77
CA ARG A 23 14.70 -6.69 4.93
C ARG A 23 14.82 -5.18 5.09
N PHE A 24 13.70 -4.46 5.17
CA PHE A 24 13.67 -3.00 5.11
C PHE A 24 13.25 -2.33 6.43
N GLY A 25 12.80 -3.10 7.42
CA GLY A 25 12.39 -2.58 8.73
C GLY A 25 11.08 -1.79 8.73
N ILE A 26 10.37 -1.76 7.59
CA ILE A 26 9.12 -1.01 7.40
C ILE A 26 8.06 -1.88 6.71
N GLY A 27 6.79 -1.49 6.87
CA GLY A 27 5.67 -2.16 6.20
C GLY A 27 5.61 -1.87 4.69
N PRO A 28 5.00 -2.76 3.89
CA PRO A 28 5.08 -2.69 2.43
C PRO A 28 4.18 -1.64 1.77
N CYS A 29 3.31 -0.97 2.55
CA CYS A 29 2.19 -0.22 2.00
C CYS A 29 2.59 0.92 1.05
N GLY A 30 3.66 1.65 1.34
CA GLY A 30 4.17 2.73 0.48
C GLY A 30 4.70 2.20 -0.84
N ALA A 31 5.62 1.24 -0.79
CA ALA A 31 6.25 0.68 -1.98
C ALA A 31 5.24 -0.05 -2.89
N VAL A 32 4.30 -0.80 -2.31
CA VAL A 32 3.21 -1.42 -3.07
C VAL A 32 2.33 -0.36 -3.71
N ALA A 33 1.97 0.72 -3.00
CA ALA A 33 1.15 1.79 -3.56
C ALA A 33 1.83 2.43 -4.79
N VAL A 34 3.15 2.64 -4.75
CA VAL A 34 3.91 3.13 -5.90
C VAL A 34 3.81 2.18 -7.10
N VAL A 35 4.07 0.89 -6.91
CA VAL A 35 3.96 -0.10 -8.01
C VAL A 35 2.57 -0.13 -8.63
N LEU A 36 1.52 -0.06 -7.79
CA LEU A 36 0.14 -0.08 -8.28
C LEU A 36 -0.23 1.22 -9.03
N ARG A 37 0.31 2.36 -8.61
CA ARG A 37 0.19 3.62 -9.36
C ARG A 37 0.87 3.54 -10.71
N GLU A 38 2.10 3.00 -10.78
CA GLU A 38 2.85 2.83 -12.04
C GLU A 38 2.08 2.00 -13.07
N ARG A 39 1.31 1.02 -12.59
CA ARG A 39 0.42 0.18 -13.40
C ARG A 39 -0.91 0.84 -13.78
N GLY A 40 -1.13 2.08 -13.37
CA GLY A 40 -2.33 2.84 -13.68
C GLY A 40 -3.58 2.41 -12.89
N LEU A 41 -3.45 1.69 -11.76
CA LEU A 41 -4.62 1.28 -10.97
C LEU A 41 -5.30 2.45 -10.26
N GLY A 42 -4.59 3.58 -10.05
CA GLY A 42 -5.14 4.78 -9.43
C GLY A 42 -4.07 5.72 -8.90
N HIS A 43 -4.46 6.58 -7.97
CA HIS A 43 -3.56 7.52 -7.31
C HIS A 43 -3.20 7.05 -5.90
N VAL A 44 -1.97 7.31 -5.47
CA VAL A 44 -1.57 7.06 -4.09
C VAL A 44 -2.30 8.03 -3.18
N VAL A 45 -2.77 7.53 -2.05
CA VAL A 45 -3.33 8.35 -0.97
C VAL A 45 -2.67 7.94 0.34
N TYR A 46 -2.49 8.90 1.22
CA TYR A 46 -2.19 8.67 2.63
C TYR A 46 -3.51 8.64 3.41
N ALA A 47 -3.58 7.81 4.43
CA ALA A 47 -4.65 7.81 5.42
C ALA A 47 -4.09 7.37 6.77
N GLU A 48 -4.74 7.79 7.85
CA GLU A 48 -4.57 7.10 9.12
C GLU A 48 -5.44 5.85 9.12
N ALA A 49 -4.88 4.73 9.58
CA ALA A 49 -5.55 3.44 9.64
C ALA A 49 -5.55 2.89 11.07
N SER A 50 -6.62 2.20 11.46
CA SER A 50 -6.66 1.44 12.71
C SER A 50 -7.43 0.13 12.56
N GLY A 51 -6.96 -0.91 13.26
CA GLY A 51 -7.69 -2.16 13.45
C GLY A 51 -8.66 -2.13 14.64
N ASP A 52 -8.57 -1.08 15.47
CA ASP A 52 -9.46 -0.79 16.60
C ASP A 52 -9.66 0.74 16.66
N PRO A 53 -10.72 1.27 16.02
CA PRO A 53 -10.93 2.72 15.93
C PRO A 53 -11.25 3.36 17.29
N THR A 54 -11.57 2.57 18.31
CA THR A 54 -11.85 3.07 19.66
C THR A 54 -10.58 3.38 20.46
N ASN A 55 -9.44 2.81 20.04
CA ASN A 55 -8.14 3.06 20.63
C ASN A 55 -7.40 4.16 19.88
N ALA A 56 -7.32 5.36 20.47
CA ALA A 56 -6.64 6.51 19.87
C ALA A 56 -5.15 6.26 19.58
N ALA A 57 -4.46 5.44 20.37
CA ALA A 57 -3.06 5.07 20.14
C ALA A 57 -2.88 3.99 19.07
N GLY A 58 -3.98 3.40 18.59
CA GLY A 58 -3.97 2.33 17.57
C GLY A 58 -3.94 2.83 16.13
N TRP A 59 -3.96 4.15 15.91
CA TRP A 59 -3.91 4.76 14.59
C TRP A 59 -2.47 4.88 14.09
N PHE A 60 -2.25 4.51 12.83
CA PHE A 60 -0.94 4.59 12.17
C PHE A 60 -1.09 5.06 10.72
N GLY A 61 -0.04 5.69 10.19
CA GLY A 61 -0.02 6.13 8.79
C GLY A 61 -0.01 4.95 7.82
N HIS A 62 -0.81 5.02 6.77
CA HIS A 62 -0.94 3.96 5.78
C HIS A 62 -1.12 4.53 4.37
N TYR A 63 -0.41 3.95 3.41
CA TYR A 63 -0.52 4.32 1.99
C TYR A 63 -1.44 3.34 1.27
N LEU A 64 -2.32 3.87 0.42
CA LEU A 64 -3.35 3.13 -0.31
C LEU A 64 -3.44 3.61 -1.76
N ILE A 65 -4.20 2.91 -2.59
CA ILE A 65 -4.64 3.41 -3.90
C ILE A 65 -6.09 3.87 -3.82
N ARG A 66 -6.38 5.04 -4.40
CA ARG A 66 -7.74 5.44 -4.76
C ARG A 66 -7.99 5.20 -6.24
N SER A 67 -8.98 4.37 -6.54
CA SER A 67 -9.37 3.97 -7.91
C SER A 67 -10.87 4.18 -8.11
N PHE A 68 -11.27 4.87 -9.19
CA PHE A 68 -12.68 5.18 -9.49
C PHE A 68 -13.49 5.71 -8.29
N GLY A 69 -12.85 6.60 -7.51
CA GLY A 69 -13.46 7.21 -6.31
C GLY A 69 -13.42 6.35 -5.04
N LYS A 70 -13.07 5.06 -5.11
CA LYS A 70 -13.02 4.12 -3.99
C LYS A 70 -11.60 3.91 -3.47
N LEU A 71 -11.47 3.71 -2.16
CA LEU A 71 -10.22 3.25 -1.54
C LEU A 71 -10.05 1.76 -1.79
N VAL A 72 -8.88 1.37 -2.29
CA VAL A 72 -8.52 -0.01 -2.55
C VAL A 72 -7.36 -0.39 -1.63
N ALA A 73 -7.66 -1.21 -0.62
CA ALA A 73 -6.71 -1.61 0.42
C ALA A 73 -5.87 -2.83 0.02
N LEU A 74 -5.29 -2.81 -1.19
CA LEU A 74 -4.37 -3.86 -1.67
C LEU A 74 -3.01 -3.80 -0.96
N THR A 75 -2.64 -2.61 -0.50
CA THR A 75 -1.40 -2.30 0.21
C THR A 75 -1.42 -2.74 1.67
N ASN A 76 -2.62 -2.96 2.24
CA ASN A 76 -2.78 -3.49 3.59
C ASN A 76 -2.36 -4.98 3.59
N PRO A 77 -1.35 -5.39 4.37
CA PRO A 77 -0.91 -6.79 4.36
C PRO A 77 -1.70 -7.67 5.35
N PHE A 78 -2.60 -7.10 6.14
CA PHE A 78 -3.39 -7.82 7.15
C PHE A 78 -4.67 -8.42 6.55
N ASN A 79 -5.04 -9.62 7.03
CA ASN A 79 -6.30 -10.32 6.70
C ASN A 79 -7.50 -9.81 7.51
N ARG A 80 -7.38 -8.64 8.16
CA ARG A 80 -8.49 -7.97 8.87
C ARG A 80 -8.80 -6.64 8.21
N PRO A 81 -10.08 -6.21 8.20
CA PRO A 81 -10.43 -4.88 7.76
C PRO A 81 -9.78 -3.83 8.67
N LEU A 82 -9.30 -2.75 8.07
CA LEU A 82 -8.87 -1.55 8.77
C LEU A 82 -9.91 -0.45 8.51
N VAL A 83 -10.11 0.41 9.50
CA VAL A 83 -10.85 1.66 9.34
C VAL A 83 -9.86 2.74 8.94
N TYR A 84 -10.24 3.61 8.00
CA TYR A 84 -9.40 4.69 7.50
C TYR A 84 -10.04 6.05 7.78
N ARG A 85 -9.22 7.04 8.13
CA ARG A 85 -9.63 8.45 8.28
C ARG A 85 -8.57 9.39 7.70
N ASP A 86 -8.89 10.68 7.64
CA ASP A 86 -7.99 11.75 7.22
C ASP A 86 -7.28 11.46 5.90
N VAL A 87 -8.06 10.96 4.94
CA VAL A 87 -7.57 10.52 3.64
C VAL A 87 -7.12 11.72 2.81
N GLN A 88 -5.84 11.73 2.46
CA GLN A 88 -5.21 12.77 1.69
C GLN A 88 -4.68 12.18 0.38
N ARG A 89 -5.03 12.79 -0.75
CA ARG A 89 -4.43 12.43 -2.03
C ARG A 89 -2.98 12.85 -1.98
N LEU A 90 -2.10 11.95 -2.41
CA LEU A 90 -0.70 12.29 -2.59
C LEU A 90 -0.39 12.67 -4.03
N ASP A 91 0.33 13.77 -4.21
CA ASP A 91 0.89 14.18 -5.49
C ASP A 91 2.22 13.45 -5.79
N SER A 92 2.77 13.66 -6.98
CA SER A 92 3.92 12.88 -7.51
C SER A 92 5.19 12.98 -6.68
N ASP A 93 5.32 14.09 -5.98
CA ASP A 93 6.48 14.57 -5.26
C ASP A 93 6.42 14.30 -3.75
N GLU A 94 5.30 13.76 -3.24
CA GLU A 94 5.11 13.51 -1.80
C GLU A 94 5.65 12.15 -1.32
N LEU A 95 6.15 11.30 -2.22
CA LEU A 95 6.90 10.07 -1.90
C LEU A 95 8.26 10.01 -2.62
N PRO A 96 9.12 11.03 -2.48
CA PRO A 96 10.30 11.18 -3.35
C PRO A 96 11.29 10.02 -3.19
N GLU A 97 11.47 9.50 -1.97
CA GLU A 97 12.38 8.39 -1.68
C GLU A 97 11.94 7.09 -2.37
N LEU A 98 10.65 6.76 -2.32
CA LEU A 98 10.10 5.57 -2.97
C LEU A 98 9.98 5.74 -4.50
N MET A 99 9.80 6.97 -4.97
CA MET A 99 9.70 7.29 -6.39
C MET A 99 11.08 7.46 -7.06
N THR A 100 12.17 7.38 -6.30
CA THR A 100 13.52 7.44 -6.84
C THR A 100 13.80 6.21 -7.71
N ALA A 101 14.35 6.44 -8.92
CA ALA A 101 14.71 5.37 -9.83
C ALA A 101 15.69 4.41 -9.14
N GLY A 102 15.36 3.11 -9.15
CA GLY A 102 16.17 2.10 -8.49
C GLY A 102 15.89 1.89 -7.00
N CYS A 103 14.84 2.51 -6.42
CA CYS A 103 14.42 2.21 -5.05
C CYS A 103 14.20 0.71 -4.84
N ASP A 104 15.00 0.13 -3.92
CA ASP A 104 15.02 -1.31 -3.64
C ASP A 104 13.68 -1.81 -3.09
N GLU A 105 12.99 -1.00 -2.28
CA GLU A 105 11.67 -1.36 -1.77
C GLU A 105 10.66 -1.54 -2.91
N VAL A 106 10.66 -0.63 -3.88
CA VAL A 106 9.74 -0.68 -5.02
C VAL A 106 10.13 -1.79 -5.99
N ASN A 107 11.43 -1.97 -6.25
CA ASN A 107 11.93 -3.06 -7.10
C ASN A 107 11.55 -4.44 -6.57
N PHE A 108 11.65 -4.66 -5.25
CA PHE A 108 11.22 -5.89 -4.60
C PHE A 108 9.77 -6.26 -4.96
N TRP A 109 8.87 -5.26 -4.98
CA TRP A 109 7.46 -5.47 -5.30
C TRP A 109 7.17 -5.53 -6.79
N ARG A 110 7.95 -4.84 -7.64
CA ARG A 110 7.82 -4.96 -9.11
C ARG A 110 8.03 -6.40 -9.57
N GLU A 111 9.05 -7.07 -9.04
CA GLU A 111 9.36 -8.47 -9.34
C GLU A 111 8.26 -9.45 -8.90
N ARG A 112 7.65 -9.20 -7.73
CA ARG A 112 6.69 -10.14 -7.12
C ARG A 112 5.28 -9.94 -7.62
N LEU A 113 4.93 -8.72 -8.01
CA LEU A 113 3.60 -8.40 -8.52
C LEU A 113 3.50 -8.58 -10.04
N SER A 114 4.59 -8.90 -10.75
CA SER A 114 4.64 -8.99 -12.22
C SER A 114 3.59 -9.95 -12.79
#